data_AF-A0A166Q5V1-F1
#
_entry.id   AF-A0A166Q5V1-F1
#
_cell.length_a   1.000
_cell.length_b   1.000
_cell.length_c   1.000
_cell.angle_alpha   90.00
_cell.angle_beta   90.00
_cell.angle_gamma   90.00
#
_symmetry.space_group_name_H-M   'P 1'
#
loop_
_entity.id
_entity.type
_entity.pdbx_description
1 polymer ?
#
loop_
_entity_poly.entity_id
_entity_poly.type
_entity_poly.pdbx_seq_one_letter_code
_entity_poly.pdbx_strand_id
1 'polypeptide(L)'
;MTAGQQPSAPGESGGPGEDILGEWLERVSSALELAPGSVDATLVLALARDVAHGVARPAAPLTAFLAGLAAGRAGGSVAEVQAAVGTVLGLLPGWREEDAAGRG
;
A
#
# COMPACT_ATOMS: atom_id res chain seq x y z
N MET A 1 -10.20 -43.66 -19.06
CA MET A 1 -9.24 -43.83 -17.95
C MET A 1 -7.88 -43.38 -18.48
N THR A 2 -7.24 -42.27 -18.14
CA THR A 2 -7.48 -41.16 -17.22
C THR A 2 -6.96 -39.90 -17.93
N ALA A 3 -7.56 -38.74 -17.67
CA ALA A 3 -7.05 -37.46 -18.14
C ALA A 3 -5.75 -37.14 -17.39
N GLY A 4 -4.64 -37.00 -18.12
CA GLY A 4 -3.43 -36.39 -17.60
C GLY A 4 -3.60 -34.87 -17.62
N GLN A 5 -4.07 -34.34 -16.51
CA GLN A 5 -4.13 -32.91 -16.17
C GLN A 5 -2.84 -32.20 -16.63
N GLN A 6 -2.97 -31.21 -17.51
CA GLN A 6 -1.89 -30.27 -17.77
C GLN A 6 -1.65 -29.44 -16.49
N PRO A 7 -0.39 -29.21 -16.08
CA PRO A 7 -0.10 -28.29 -14.99
C PRO A 7 -0.46 -26.87 -15.45
N SER A 8 -1.42 -26.25 -14.77
CA SER A 8 -1.75 -24.84 -14.91
C SER A 8 -0.52 -24.00 -14.59
N ALA A 9 -0.20 -23.06 -15.47
CA ALA A 9 0.82 -22.05 -15.21
C ALA A 9 0.45 -21.21 -13.98
N PRO A 10 1.39 -20.87 -13.08
CA PRO A 10 1.16 -19.85 -12.09
C PRO A 10 1.32 -18.48 -12.76
N GLY A 11 0.29 -17.64 -12.69
CA GLY A 11 0.41 -16.21 -12.98
C GLY A 11 -0.29 -15.73 -14.25
N GLU A 12 -1.62 -15.85 -14.32
CA GLU A 12 -2.43 -14.95 -15.15
C GLU A 12 -3.37 -14.19 -14.22
N SER A 13 -2.90 -13.11 -13.59
CA SER A 13 -3.72 -12.07 -12.96
C SER A 13 -2.83 -10.86 -12.63
N GLY A 14 -2.49 -10.08 -13.64
CA GLY A 14 -1.81 -8.79 -13.48
C GLY A 14 -1.54 -8.18 -14.85
N GLY A 15 -2.10 -7.01 -15.14
CA GLY A 15 -1.73 -6.28 -16.37
C GLY A 15 -0.25 -5.90 -16.37
N PRO A 16 0.35 -5.53 -17.52
CA PRO A 16 1.81 -5.34 -17.66
C PRO A 16 2.43 -4.30 -16.70
N GLY A 17 1.63 -3.43 -16.06
CA GLY A 17 2.10 -2.50 -15.03
C GLY A 17 2.05 -3.02 -13.59
N GLU A 18 1.18 -3.99 -13.28
CA GLU A 18 1.08 -4.62 -11.96
C GLU A 18 2.24 -5.59 -11.74
N ASP A 19 2.66 -6.26 -12.82
CA ASP A 19 3.84 -7.12 -12.89
C ASP A 19 5.14 -6.35 -12.59
N ILE A 20 5.36 -5.19 -13.24
CA ILE A 20 6.58 -4.36 -13.04
C ILE A 20 6.69 -3.83 -11.60
N LEU A 21 5.58 -3.34 -11.02
CA LEU A 21 5.59 -2.83 -9.65
C LEU A 21 5.81 -3.97 -8.63
N GLY A 22 5.15 -5.11 -8.84
CA GLY A 22 5.34 -6.31 -8.01
C GLY A 22 6.79 -6.78 -8.02
N GLU A 23 7.36 -7.01 -9.20
CA GLU A 23 8.77 -7.41 -9.37
C GLU A 23 9.73 -6.41 -8.74
N TRP A 24 9.46 -5.10 -8.89
CA TRP A 24 10.29 -4.06 -8.28
C TRP A 24 10.22 -4.12 -6.75
N LEU A 25 9.03 -4.24 -6.17
CA LEU A 25 8.84 -4.34 -4.73
C LEU A 25 9.47 -5.61 -4.16
N GLU A 26 9.40 -6.74 -4.86
CA GLU A 26 10.11 -7.97 -4.49
C GLU A 26 11.62 -7.77 -4.49
N ARG A 27 12.18 -7.18 -5.54
CA ARG A 27 13.63 -6.90 -5.65
C ARG A 27 14.11 -5.97 -4.54
N VAL A 28 13.36 -4.90 -4.26
CA VAL A 28 13.70 -3.95 -3.18
C VAL A 28 13.57 -4.61 -1.81
N SER A 29 12.50 -5.38 -1.57
CA SER A 29 12.30 -6.10 -0.30
C SER A 29 13.44 -7.08 -0.04
N SER A 30 13.85 -7.83 -1.06
CA SER A 30 15.00 -8.73 -1.00
C SER A 30 16.30 -7.98 -0.68
N ALA A 31 16.57 -6.87 -1.37
CA ALA A 31 17.77 -6.05 -1.13
C ALA A 31 17.82 -5.40 0.26
N LEU A 32 16.65 -5.21 0.89
CA LEU A 32 16.52 -4.66 2.25
C LEU A 32 16.29 -5.73 3.32
N GLU A 33 16.38 -7.02 2.97
CA GLU A 33 16.17 -8.17 3.86
C GLU A 33 14.78 -8.16 4.55
N LEU A 34 13.76 -7.68 3.85
CA LEU A 34 12.37 -7.65 4.32
C LEU A 34 11.63 -8.94 3.93
N ALA A 35 10.76 -9.43 4.82
CA ALA A 35 9.90 -10.56 4.51
C ALA A 35 8.89 -10.21 3.40
N PRO A 36 8.49 -11.17 2.55
CA PRO A 36 7.40 -10.97 1.60
C PRO A 36 6.14 -10.46 2.30
N GLY A 37 5.50 -9.43 1.75
CA GLY A 37 4.30 -8.84 2.34
C GLY A 37 4.55 -7.99 3.60
N SER A 38 5.80 -7.62 3.90
CA SER A 38 6.11 -6.68 5.00
C SER A 38 5.45 -5.31 4.86
N VAL A 39 5.02 -4.96 3.64
CA VAL A 39 4.31 -3.72 3.33
C VAL A 39 3.05 -4.04 2.55
N ASP A 40 1.93 -3.46 2.98
CA ASP A 40 0.71 -3.39 2.19
C ASP A 40 0.84 -2.24 1.18
N ALA A 41 1.20 -2.57 -0.05
CA ALA A 41 1.42 -1.58 -1.11
C ALA A 41 0.15 -0.79 -1.43
N THR A 42 -1.02 -1.45 -1.43
CA THR A 42 -2.31 -0.80 -1.70
C THR A 42 -2.61 0.26 -0.65
N LEU A 43 -2.38 -0.05 0.63
CA LEU A 43 -2.54 0.91 1.73
C LEU A 43 -1.61 2.13 1.59
N VAL A 44 -0.32 1.89 1.32
CA VAL A 44 0.66 2.99 1.21
C VAL A 44 0.37 3.88 0.00
N LEU A 45 -0.03 3.29 -1.13
CA LEU A 45 -0.41 4.04 -2.32
C LEU A 45 -1.72 4.82 -2.12
N ALA A 46 -2.68 4.28 -1.37
CA ALA A 46 -3.89 5.00 -0.96
C ALA A 46 -3.54 6.20 -0.07
N LEU A 47 -2.70 6.01 0.95
CA LEU A 47 -2.21 7.10 1.79
C LEU A 47 -1.55 8.20 0.95
N ALA A 48 -0.64 7.83 0.05
CA ALA A 48 0.05 8.79 -0.80
C ALA A 48 -0.92 9.58 -1.70
N ARG A 49 -1.95 8.91 -2.23
CA ARG A 49 -3.03 9.53 -3.00
C ARG A 49 -3.78 10.56 -2.16
N ASP A 50 -4.25 10.18 -0.98
CA ASP A 50 -5.08 11.05 -0.14
C ASP A 50 -4.29 12.28 0.34
N VAL A 51 -3.02 12.10 0.70
CA VAL A 51 -2.13 13.21 1.08
C VAL A 51 -1.84 14.13 -0.11
N ALA A 52 -1.60 13.56 -1.31
CA ALA A 52 -1.34 14.37 -2.50
C ALA A 52 -2.52 15.27 -2.87
N HIS A 53 -3.76 14.77 -2.68
CA HIS A 53 -4.99 15.51 -2.96
C HIS A 53 -5.37 16.47 -1.82
N GLY A 54 -5.26 16.02 -0.57
CA GLY A 54 -5.74 16.76 0.61
C GLY A 54 -4.76 17.78 1.16
N VAL A 55 -3.45 17.65 0.86
CA VAL A 55 -2.40 18.55 1.38
C VAL A 55 -1.65 19.22 0.23
N ALA A 56 -0.79 18.46 -0.45
CA ALA A 56 -0.03 18.89 -1.62
C ALA A 56 0.73 17.69 -2.21
N ARG A 57 0.98 17.70 -3.52
CA ARG A 57 1.73 16.62 -4.19
C ARG A 57 3.09 16.29 -3.54
N PRO A 58 3.92 17.26 -3.10
CA PRO A 58 5.18 16.95 -2.41
C PRO A 58 5.02 16.31 -1.02
N ALA A 59 3.86 16.47 -0.38
CA ALA A 59 3.62 15.92 0.95
C ALA A 59 3.46 14.39 0.93
N ALA A 60 3.06 13.80 -0.20
CA ALA A 60 2.82 12.36 -0.32
C ALA A 60 4.05 11.49 0.03
N PRO A 61 5.22 11.63 -0.64
CA PRO A 61 6.39 10.82 -0.30
C PRO A 61 6.92 11.10 1.12
N LEU A 62 6.86 12.37 1.58
CA LEU A 62 7.31 12.74 2.92
C LEU A 62 6.45 12.06 4.00
N THR A 63 5.15 12.01 3.77
CA THR A 63 4.20 11.43 4.72
C THR A 63 4.29 9.91 4.73
N ALA A 64 4.44 9.26 3.57
CA ALA A 64 4.67 7.82 3.51
C ALA A 64 5.97 7.43 4.25
N PHE A 65 7.04 8.22 4.10
CA PHE A 65 8.28 8.00 4.83
C PHE A 65 8.10 8.15 6.35
N LEU A 66 7.39 9.19 6.80
CA LEU A 66 7.11 9.40 8.23
C LEU A 66 6.25 8.28 8.84
N ALA A 67 5.23 7.82 8.11
CA ALA A 67 4.40 6.70 8.54
C ALA A 67 5.24 5.41 8.67
N GLY A 68 6.08 5.11 7.68
CA GLY A 68 7.01 3.98 7.72
C GLY A 68 8.03 4.08 8.86
N LEU A 69 8.61 5.28 9.08
CA LEU A 69 9.55 5.51 10.17
C LEU A 69 8.90 5.35 11.56
N ALA A 70 7.66 5.81 11.73
CA ALA A 70 6.90 5.63 12.96
C ALA A 70 6.57 4.16 13.22
N ALA A 71 6.08 3.44 12.20
CA ALA A 71 5.77 2.02 12.30
C ALA A 71 7.03 1.18 12.60
N GLY A 72 8.15 1.45 11.92
CA GLY A 72 9.42 0.77 12.17
C GLY A 72 9.97 0.99 13.58
N ARG A 73 9.72 2.16 14.18
CA ARG A 73 10.07 2.43 15.59
C ARG A 73 9.15 1.74 16.59
N ALA A 74 7.93 1.42 16.20
CA ALA A 74 6.98 0.72 17.06
C ALA A 74 7.26 -0.78 17.11
N GLY A 75 7.81 -1.35 16.04
CA GLY A 75 8.08 -2.80 15.95
C GLY A 75 8.08 -3.34 14.52
N GLY A 76 7.67 -2.53 13.54
CA GLY A 76 7.67 -2.87 12.12
C GLY A 76 6.56 -3.84 11.70
N SER A 77 5.55 -4.09 12.55
CA SER A 77 4.46 -4.98 12.19
C SER A 77 3.47 -4.32 11.21
N VAL A 78 2.74 -5.13 10.43
CA VAL A 78 1.65 -4.63 9.56
C VAL A 78 0.63 -3.82 10.37
N ALA A 79 0.32 -4.25 11.59
CA ALA A 79 -0.59 -3.53 12.48
C ALA A 79 -0.09 -2.12 12.84
N GLU A 80 1.22 -1.94 13.00
CA GLU A 80 1.82 -0.63 13.29
C GLU A 80 1.86 0.26 12.06
N VAL A 81 2.05 -0.31 10.87
CA VAL A 81 1.87 0.43 9.61
C VAL A 81 0.43 0.92 9.51
N GLN A 82 -0.56 0.05 9.74
CA GLN A 82 -1.98 0.42 9.74
C GLN A 82 -2.30 1.51 10.77
N ALA A 83 -1.74 1.41 11.99
CA ALA A 83 -1.92 2.42 13.03
C ALA A 83 -1.29 3.77 12.67
N ALA A 84 -0.09 3.78 12.09
CA ALA A 84 0.57 4.99 11.62
C ALA A 84 -0.21 5.65 10.46
N VAL A 85 -0.67 4.85 9.49
CA VAL A 85 -1.53 5.32 8.39
C VAL A 85 -2.83 5.91 8.94
N GLY A 86 -3.52 5.22 9.84
CA GLY A 86 -4.75 5.70 10.47
C GLY A 86 -4.56 7.03 11.22
N THR A 87 -3.42 7.20 11.89
CA THR A 87 -3.06 8.47 12.54
C THR A 87 -2.93 9.59 11.52
N VAL A 88 -2.22 9.36 10.41
CA VAL A 88 -2.07 10.36 9.36
C VAL A 88 -3.39 10.71 8.70
N LEU A 89 -4.22 9.72 8.37
CA LEU A 89 -5.53 9.95 7.76
C LEU A 89 -6.43 10.79 8.68
N GLY A 90 -6.34 10.63 10.00
CA GLY A 90 -7.04 11.46 10.97
C GLY A 90 -6.57 12.93 11.04
N LEU A 91 -5.40 13.25 10.48
CA LEU A 91 -4.87 14.62 10.40
C LEU A 91 -5.23 15.33 9.09
N LEU A 92 -5.66 14.59 8.07
CA LEU A 92 -6.04 15.20 6.80
C LEU A 92 -7.23 16.15 7.03
N PRO A 93 -7.22 17.34 6.43
CA PRO A 93 -8.37 18.24 6.51
C PRO A 93 -9.61 17.48 6.03
N GLY A 94 -10.65 17.50 6.86
CA GLY A 94 -11.82 16.67 6.64
C GLY A 94 -12.50 17.00 5.31
N TRP A 95 -12.38 16.10 4.34
CA TRP A 95 -13.46 15.86 3.37
C TRP A 95 -14.60 15.14 4.10
N ARG A 96 -15.26 15.85 5.02
CA ARG A 96 -16.35 15.32 5.85
C ARG A 96 -17.74 15.60 5.30
N GLU A 97 -17.87 16.11 4.07
CA GLU A 97 -19.18 16.40 3.47
C GLU A 97 -19.58 15.51 2.26
N GLU A 98 -18.67 14.92 1.49
CA GLU A 98 -19.06 14.33 0.20
C GLU A 98 -19.58 12.88 0.28
N ASP A 99 -19.19 12.09 1.29
CA ASP A 99 -19.74 10.75 1.55
C ASP A 99 -21.09 10.77 2.30
N ALA A 100 -21.46 11.91 2.89
CA ALA A 100 -22.77 12.11 3.53
C ALA A 100 -23.84 12.64 2.55
N ALA A 101 -23.43 13.25 1.44
CA ALA A 101 -24.32 13.82 0.42
C ALA A 101 -24.63 12.89 -0.77
N GLY A 102 -23.94 11.73 -0.88
CA GLY A 102 -24.13 10.75 -1.96
C GLY A 102 -25.19 9.66 -1.71
N ARG A 103 -25.95 9.74 -0.60
CA ARG A 103 -27.13 8.91 -0.33
C ARG A 103 -28.29 9.81 0.09
N GLY A 104 -28.82 10.56 -0.87
CA GLY A 104 -30.05 11.34 -0.78
C GLY A 104 -30.93 11.07 -1.97
#